data_AF-A0A0X1KY00-F1
#
_entry.id   AF-A0A0X1KY00-F1
#
_cell.length_a   1.000
_cell.length_b   1.000
_cell.length_c   1.000
_cell.angle_alpha   90.00
_cell.angle_beta   90.00
_cell.angle_gamma   90.00
#
_symmetry.space_group_name_H-M   'P 1'
#
loop_
_entity.id
_entity.type
_entity.pdbx_description
1 polymer ?
#
loop_
_entity_poly.entity_id
_entity_poly.type
_entity_poly.pdbx_seq_one_letter_code
_entity_poly.pdbx_strand_id
1 'polypeptide(L)'
;MRIGGTTSPIASHSFYVATRGYMDKTQSEEKNRRPLAVRDLNFTKRIAVWLSQKQITPNQISLMSIAFALLGCAILAVYHYYPAPLWLILAALSIQARLLCNLFDGMVAVEGGKKTPAGELFNDVPDRIADPLLILGAGFVTTSALGMTLAWLCALLAVLTAYIRVLGVSIGGEADFQGPMAKQHRMALLTLSLLFIAALSLFDELPTFFAYTMDLTLIVMLIGLVLTVWRRLQHIYQFHAARASSSDHQGN
;
A
#
# COMPACT_ATOMS: atom_id res chain seq x y z
N MET A 1 59.36 -25.75 16.76
CA MET A 1 59.07 -24.30 16.68
C MET A 1 57.56 -24.15 16.47
N ARG A 2 56.78 -23.96 17.55
CA ARG A 2 55.31 -23.79 17.48
C ARG A 2 55.01 -22.32 17.23
N ILE A 3 54.45 -22.00 16.07
CA ILE A 3 53.97 -20.65 15.76
C ILE A 3 52.51 -20.60 16.20
N GLY A 4 52.26 -20.03 17.39
CA GLY A 4 50.92 -19.78 17.90
C GLY A 4 50.30 -18.60 17.17
N GLY A 5 49.29 -18.86 16.33
CA GLY A 5 48.46 -17.84 15.72
C GLY A 5 47.47 -17.31 16.76
N THR A 6 47.73 -16.12 17.28
CA THR A 6 46.79 -15.35 18.09
C THR A 6 45.70 -14.77 17.19
N THR A 7 44.57 -15.48 17.05
CA THR A 7 43.34 -14.88 16.50
C THR A 7 42.81 -13.87 17.52
N SER A 8 42.91 -12.57 17.18
CA SER A 8 42.40 -11.47 18.01
C SER A 8 40.90 -11.63 18.29
N PRO A 9 40.45 -11.66 19.57
CA PRO A 9 39.04 -11.80 19.96
C PRO A 9 38.13 -10.66 19.47
N ILE A 10 38.70 -9.55 19.03
CA ILE A 10 37.97 -8.33 18.67
C ILE A 10 37.38 -8.44 17.25
N ALA A 11 38.08 -9.12 16.33
CA ALA A 11 37.63 -9.31 14.96
C ALA A 11 36.43 -10.27 14.87
N SER A 12 36.44 -11.33 15.69
CA SER A 12 35.34 -12.29 15.75
C SER A 12 34.08 -11.66 16.37
N HIS A 13 34.22 -10.83 17.41
CA HIS A 13 33.07 -10.17 18.05
C HIS A 13 32.43 -9.10 17.14
N SER A 14 33.24 -8.27 16.47
CA SER A 14 32.74 -7.27 15.52
C SER A 14 32.05 -7.91 14.31
N PHE A 15 32.60 -9.01 13.77
CA PHE A 15 31.99 -9.77 12.69
C PHE A 15 30.69 -10.45 13.14
N TYR A 16 30.64 -11.01 14.35
CA TYR A 16 29.44 -11.64 14.91
C TYR A 16 28.31 -10.63 15.17
N VAL A 17 28.64 -9.44 15.67
CA VAL A 17 27.67 -8.36 15.89
C VAL A 17 27.15 -7.82 14.56
N ALA A 18 28.01 -7.65 13.55
CA ALA A 18 27.61 -7.20 12.22
C ALA A 18 26.74 -8.24 11.49
N THR A 19 27.11 -9.53 11.56
CA THR A 19 26.30 -10.62 10.95
C THR A 19 24.99 -10.84 11.67
N ARG A 20 24.96 -10.76 13.01
CA ARG A 20 23.72 -10.82 13.79
C ARG A 20 22.80 -9.64 13.50
N GLY A 21 23.35 -8.42 13.44
CA GLY A 21 22.59 -7.22 13.06
C GLY A 21 22.08 -7.26 11.62
N TYR A 22 22.84 -7.88 10.70
CA TYR A 22 22.40 -8.10 9.32
C TYR A 22 21.26 -9.13 9.24
N MET A 23 21.39 -10.26 9.93
CA MET A 23 20.36 -11.30 9.97
C MET A 23 19.06 -10.83 10.60
N ASP A 24 19.13 -10.06 11.70
CA ASP A 24 17.98 -9.48 12.39
C ASP A 24 17.25 -8.42 11.52
N LYS A 25 18.02 -7.65 10.72
CA LYS A 25 17.45 -6.77 9.67
C LYS A 25 16.72 -7.54 8.58
N THR A 26 17.32 -8.59 8.01
CA THR A 26 16.64 -9.37 6.96
C THR A 26 15.38 -10.09 7.46
N GLN A 27 15.37 -10.60 8.69
CA GLN A 27 14.19 -11.24 9.28
C GLN A 27 13.08 -10.23 9.59
N SER A 28 13.42 -9.04 10.09
CA SER A 28 12.44 -7.96 10.30
C SER A 28 11.90 -7.39 8.99
N GLU A 29 12.72 -7.28 7.94
CA GLU A 29 12.27 -6.88 6.58
C GLU A 29 11.29 -7.89 5.96
N GLU A 30 11.50 -9.20 6.14
CA GLU A 30 10.56 -10.22 5.66
C GLU A 30 9.25 -10.21 6.46
N LYS A 31 9.32 -10.06 7.78
CA LYS A 31 8.15 -9.99 8.67
C LYS A 31 7.29 -8.74 8.41
N ASN A 32 7.90 -7.64 7.99
CA ASN A 32 7.20 -6.39 7.70
C ASN A 32 6.59 -6.30 6.28
N ARG A 33 6.74 -7.35 5.45
CA ARG A 33 6.10 -7.41 4.13
C ARG A 33 4.68 -7.93 4.22
N ARG A 34 3.78 -7.32 3.42
CA ARG A 34 2.40 -7.79 3.30
C ARG A 34 2.35 -9.18 2.65
N PRO A 35 1.66 -10.17 3.26
CA PRO A 35 1.30 -11.38 2.55
C PRO A 35 0.23 -11.04 1.49
N LEU A 36 0.46 -11.45 0.24
CA LEU A 36 -0.46 -11.27 -0.87
C LEU A 36 -0.61 -12.62 -1.58
N ALA A 37 -1.79 -13.24 -1.51
CA ALA A 37 -2.05 -14.56 -2.12
C ALA A 37 -1.77 -14.59 -3.64
N VAL A 38 -1.90 -13.45 -4.32
CA VAL A 38 -1.65 -13.30 -5.77
C VAL A 38 -0.16 -13.47 -6.13
N ARG A 39 0.77 -13.30 -5.18
CA ARG A 39 2.21 -13.51 -5.41
C ARG A 39 2.56 -14.98 -5.62
N ASP A 40 1.79 -15.88 -5.03
CA ASP A 40 2.05 -17.32 -5.11
C ASP A 40 1.52 -17.96 -6.38
N LEU A 41 0.74 -17.23 -7.18
CA LEU A 41 0.26 -17.69 -8.47
C LEU A 41 1.42 -17.87 -9.46
N ASN A 42 1.47 -19.05 -10.08
CA ASN A 42 2.50 -19.42 -11.04
C ASN A 42 2.60 -18.46 -12.24
N PHE A 43 1.49 -17.85 -12.64
CA PHE A 43 1.47 -16.86 -13.72
C PHE A 43 2.19 -15.57 -13.33
N THR A 44 1.94 -15.05 -12.12
CA THR A 44 2.57 -13.82 -11.62
C THR A 44 4.09 -13.99 -11.51
N LYS A 45 4.56 -15.15 -11.02
CA LYS A 45 5.98 -15.50 -10.96
C LYS A 45 6.63 -15.53 -12.35
N ARG A 46 5.97 -16.13 -13.35
CA ARG A 46 6.48 -16.15 -14.73
C ARG A 46 6.65 -14.74 -15.32
N ILE A 47 5.69 -13.85 -15.07
CA ILE A 47 5.79 -12.45 -15.53
C ILE A 47 6.92 -11.72 -14.80
N ALA A 48 7.05 -11.91 -13.49
CA ALA A 48 8.11 -11.27 -12.72
C ALA A 48 9.52 -11.76 -13.14
N VAL A 49 9.69 -13.05 -13.43
CA VAL A 49 10.92 -13.59 -14.03
C VAL A 49 11.17 -13.00 -15.43
N TRP A 50 10.14 -12.91 -16.27
CA TRP A 50 10.30 -12.31 -17.60
C TRP A 50 10.67 -10.82 -17.54
N LEU A 51 10.06 -10.06 -16.61
CA LEU A 51 10.38 -8.65 -16.37
C LEU A 51 11.79 -8.49 -15.77
N SER A 52 12.23 -9.40 -14.90
CA SER A 52 13.56 -9.35 -14.31
C SER A 52 14.67 -9.60 -15.32
N GLN A 53 14.39 -10.40 -16.36
CA GLN A 53 15.24 -10.61 -17.53
C GLN A 53 15.32 -9.38 -18.46
N LYS A 54 14.40 -8.41 -18.34
CA LYS A 54 14.53 -7.10 -18.97
C LYS A 54 15.40 -6.18 -18.09
N GLN A 55 16.07 -5.20 -18.69
CA GLN A 55 16.81 -4.16 -17.94
C GLN A 55 15.88 -3.16 -17.20
N ILE A 56 14.64 -3.56 -16.89
CA ILE A 56 13.70 -2.75 -16.13
C ILE A 56 14.03 -2.91 -14.64
N THR A 57 14.10 -1.79 -13.94
CA THR A 57 14.34 -1.75 -12.49
C THR A 57 13.02 -1.75 -11.71
N PRO A 58 12.99 -2.33 -10.49
CA PRO A 58 11.82 -2.21 -9.61
C PRO A 58 11.36 -0.75 -9.44
N ASN A 59 12.30 0.17 -9.27
CA ASN A 59 12.02 1.60 -9.08
C ASN A 59 11.26 2.23 -10.26
N GLN A 60 11.58 1.84 -11.50
CA GLN A 60 10.85 2.31 -12.68
C GLN A 60 9.40 1.79 -12.67
N ILE A 61 9.19 0.53 -12.27
CA ILE A 61 7.86 -0.04 -12.14
C ILE A 61 7.06 0.71 -11.05
N SER A 62 7.68 1.01 -9.91
CA SER A 62 7.03 1.77 -8.85
C SER A 62 6.69 3.21 -9.26
N LEU A 63 7.55 3.90 -10.04
CA LEU A 63 7.22 5.23 -10.59
C LEU A 63 6.08 5.18 -11.61
N MET A 64 6.01 4.11 -12.39
CA MET A 64 4.91 3.91 -13.35
C MET A 64 3.55 3.72 -12.65
N SER A 65 3.53 3.23 -11.40
CA SER A 65 2.29 3.17 -10.61
C SER A 65 1.71 4.56 -10.32
N ILE A 66 2.55 5.57 -10.10
CA ILE A 66 2.14 6.98 -9.94
C ILE A 66 1.56 7.50 -11.26
N ALA A 67 2.21 7.21 -12.38
CA ALA A 67 1.73 7.63 -13.70
C ALA A 67 0.32 7.08 -14.00
N PHE A 68 0.07 5.79 -13.72
CA PHE A 68 -1.27 5.21 -13.85
C PHE A 68 -2.29 5.83 -12.90
N ALA A 69 -1.90 6.19 -11.67
CA ALA A 69 -2.79 6.86 -10.74
C ALA A 69 -3.14 8.29 -11.17
N LEU A 70 -2.16 9.05 -11.69
CA LEU A 70 -2.37 10.36 -12.28
C LEU A 70 -3.30 10.28 -13.49
N LEU A 71 -3.06 9.30 -14.37
CA LEU A 71 -3.92 9.04 -15.53
C LEU A 71 -5.36 8.72 -15.09
N GLY A 72 -5.53 7.86 -14.09
CA GLY A 72 -6.84 7.54 -13.53
C GLY A 72 -7.57 8.76 -12.99
N CYS A 73 -6.87 9.60 -12.21
CA CYS A 73 -7.42 10.85 -11.70
C CYS A 73 -7.83 11.80 -12.83
N ALA A 74 -6.98 11.97 -13.85
CA ALA A 74 -7.27 12.80 -15.01
C ALA A 74 -8.47 12.28 -15.81
N ILE A 75 -8.59 10.97 -16.00
CA ILE A 75 -9.75 10.34 -16.65
C ILE A 75 -11.04 10.64 -15.89
N LEU A 76 -11.01 10.56 -14.55
CA LEU A 76 -12.19 10.89 -13.73
C LEU A 76 -12.52 12.38 -13.74
N ALA A 77 -11.52 13.26 -13.85
CA ALA A 77 -11.75 14.68 -14.09
C ALA A 77 -12.39 14.93 -15.47
N VAL A 78 -11.99 14.20 -16.51
CA VAL A 78 -12.62 14.27 -17.84
C VAL A 78 -14.06 13.77 -17.78
N TYR A 79 -14.33 12.67 -17.08
CA TYR A 79 -15.69 12.14 -16.88
C TYR A 79 -16.65 13.19 -16.29
N HIS A 80 -16.17 14.04 -15.37
CA HIS A 80 -16.98 15.11 -14.78
C HIS A 80 -17.59 16.07 -15.82
N TYR A 81 -16.83 16.39 -16.86
CA TYR A 81 -17.27 17.29 -17.93
C TYR A 81 -17.93 16.55 -19.09
N TYR A 82 -17.49 15.31 -19.37
CA TYR A 82 -17.93 14.49 -20.50
C TYR A 82 -18.33 13.10 -20.00
N PRO A 83 -19.50 12.94 -19.34
CA PRO A 83 -19.87 11.68 -18.71
C PRO A 83 -20.10 10.60 -19.76
N ALA A 84 -19.34 9.50 -19.63
CA ALA A 84 -19.51 8.30 -20.45
C ALA A 84 -18.98 7.07 -19.68
N PRO A 85 -19.63 5.89 -19.81
CA PRO A 85 -19.20 4.66 -19.13
C PRO A 85 -17.75 4.28 -19.44
N LEU A 86 -17.29 4.58 -20.66
CA LEU A 86 -15.92 4.29 -21.08
C LEU A 86 -14.88 4.92 -20.13
N TRP A 87 -15.09 6.16 -19.68
CA TRP A 87 -14.15 6.82 -18.77
C TRP A 87 -14.08 6.13 -17.42
N LEU A 88 -15.22 5.68 -16.87
CA LEU A 88 -15.28 4.95 -15.61
C LEU A 88 -14.54 3.60 -15.71
N ILE A 89 -14.71 2.90 -16.83
CA ILE A 89 -14.00 1.64 -17.12
C ILE A 89 -12.49 1.87 -17.24
N LEU A 90 -12.07 2.89 -18.00
CA LEU A 90 -10.66 3.25 -18.13
C LEU A 90 -10.03 3.65 -16.79
N ALA A 91 -10.75 4.39 -15.96
CA ALA A 91 -10.32 4.71 -14.60
C ALA A 91 -10.18 3.45 -13.75
N ALA A 92 -11.15 2.53 -13.78
CA ALA A 92 -11.05 1.25 -13.08
C ALA A 92 -9.83 0.42 -13.54
N LEU A 93 -9.56 0.38 -14.85
CA LEU A 93 -8.38 -0.27 -15.41
C LEU A 93 -7.08 0.39 -14.94
N SER A 94 -7.04 1.72 -14.81
CA SER A 94 -5.87 2.45 -14.31
C SER A 94 -5.55 2.07 -12.84
N ILE A 95 -6.58 1.87 -12.01
CA ILE A 95 -6.44 1.38 -10.63
C ILE A 95 -5.84 -0.03 -10.63
N GLN A 96 -6.28 -0.91 -11.53
CA GLN A 96 -5.74 -2.27 -11.62
C GLN A 96 -4.30 -2.26 -12.16
N ALA A 97 -4.00 -1.48 -13.18
CA ALA A 97 -2.65 -1.34 -13.73
C ALA A 97 -1.66 -0.86 -12.67
N ARG A 98 -2.04 0.12 -11.85
CA ARG A 98 -1.18 0.60 -10.76
C ARG A 98 -1.03 -0.42 -9.62
N LEU A 99 -2.06 -1.20 -9.33
CA LEU A 99 -1.99 -2.34 -8.39
C LEU A 99 -1.01 -3.41 -8.89
N LEU A 100 -1.01 -3.71 -10.19
CA LEU A 100 -0.08 -4.64 -10.82
C LEU A 100 1.36 -4.11 -10.77
N CYS A 101 1.58 -2.81 -10.98
CA CYS A 101 2.92 -2.21 -10.81
C CYS A 101 3.46 -2.45 -9.39
N ASN A 102 2.64 -2.19 -8.37
CA ASN A 102 2.98 -2.42 -6.95
C ASN A 102 3.13 -3.91 -6.56
N LEU A 103 2.68 -4.82 -7.42
CA LEU A 103 2.89 -6.26 -7.25
C LEU A 103 4.21 -6.67 -7.89
N PHE A 104 4.44 -6.23 -9.13
CA PHE A 104 5.60 -6.58 -9.92
C PHE A 104 6.89 -5.92 -9.43
N ASP A 105 6.86 -4.68 -8.91
CA ASP A 105 8.05 -4.05 -8.33
C ASP A 105 8.64 -4.89 -7.17
N GLY A 106 7.79 -5.34 -6.26
CA GLY A 106 8.15 -6.17 -5.13
C GLY A 106 8.62 -7.57 -5.53
N MET A 107 8.04 -8.15 -6.58
CA MET A 107 8.45 -9.47 -7.09
C MET A 107 9.75 -9.40 -7.88
N VAL A 108 9.91 -8.42 -8.79
CA VAL A 108 11.15 -8.22 -9.57
C VAL A 108 12.32 -7.89 -8.66
N ALA A 109 12.10 -7.15 -7.56
CA ALA A 109 13.15 -6.91 -6.56
C ALA A 109 13.66 -8.21 -5.91
N VAL A 110 12.76 -9.17 -5.64
CA VAL A 110 13.09 -10.46 -5.01
C VAL A 110 13.69 -11.42 -6.02
N GLU A 111 12.99 -11.69 -7.12
CA GLU A 111 13.37 -12.68 -8.13
C GLU A 111 14.56 -12.25 -8.97
N GLY A 112 14.70 -10.94 -9.22
CA GLY A 112 15.83 -10.39 -9.97
C GLY A 112 17.09 -10.17 -9.14
N GLY A 113 17.08 -10.45 -7.83
CA GLY A 113 18.20 -10.14 -6.94
C GLY A 113 18.52 -8.65 -6.83
N LYS A 114 17.59 -7.76 -7.25
CA LYS A 114 17.78 -6.30 -7.30
C LYS A 114 17.29 -5.60 -6.01
N LYS A 115 17.27 -6.30 -4.88
CA LYS A 115 16.94 -5.68 -3.58
C LYS A 115 18.00 -4.63 -3.26
N THR A 116 17.58 -3.41 -2.97
CA THR A 116 18.46 -2.34 -2.49
C THR A 116 17.92 -1.78 -1.19
N PRO A 117 18.76 -1.23 -0.29
CA PRO A 117 18.30 -0.55 0.92
C PRO A 117 17.35 0.61 0.62
N ALA A 118 17.57 1.33 -0.50
CA ALA A 118 16.68 2.38 -0.97
C ALA A 118 15.36 1.84 -1.58
N GLY A 119 15.28 0.54 -1.89
CA GLY A 119 14.11 -0.08 -2.51
C GLY A 119 12.87 -0.08 -1.62
N GLU A 120 13.03 0.00 -0.29
CA GLU A 120 11.90 0.20 0.62
C GLU A 120 11.19 1.53 0.37
N LEU A 121 11.94 2.59 0.04
CA LEU A 121 11.37 3.90 -0.30
C LEU A 121 10.50 3.82 -1.54
N PHE A 122 10.95 3.09 -2.57
CA PHE A 122 10.20 2.91 -3.82
C PHE A 122 9.01 1.96 -3.70
N ASN A 123 9.02 1.05 -2.72
CA ASN A 123 7.82 0.25 -2.41
C ASN A 123 6.75 1.07 -1.69
N ASP A 124 7.17 2.08 -0.93
CA ASP A 124 6.28 2.78 -0.04
C ASP A 124 5.81 4.13 -0.60
N VAL A 125 6.72 5.05 -0.96
CA VAL A 125 6.39 6.43 -1.38
C VAL A 125 5.38 6.49 -2.53
N PRO A 126 5.53 5.71 -3.63
CA PRO A 126 4.58 5.74 -4.74
C PRO A 126 3.14 5.49 -4.32
N ASP A 127 2.91 4.58 -3.37
CA ASP A 127 1.57 4.34 -2.83
C ASP A 127 0.96 5.55 -2.12
N ARG A 128 1.79 6.36 -1.44
CA ARG A 128 1.33 7.53 -0.68
C ARG A 128 0.94 8.67 -1.61
N ILE A 129 1.37 8.61 -2.87
CA ILE A 129 0.99 9.55 -3.91
C ILE A 129 -0.18 8.97 -4.71
N ALA A 130 -0.06 7.72 -5.16
CA ALA A 130 -1.03 7.05 -6.02
C ALA A 130 -2.40 6.83 -5.37
N ASP A 131 -2.45 6.39 -4.10
CA ASP A 131 -3.73 6.16 -3.41
C ASP A 131 -4.55 7.47 -3.28
N PRO A 132 -4.00 8.59 -2.76
CA PRO A 132 -4.69 9.88 -2.74
C PRO A 132 -5.16 10.37 -4.10
N LEU A 133 -4.33 10.27 -5.15
CA LEU A 133 -4.70 10.72 -6.49
C LEU A 133 -5.97 10.05 -7.00
N LEU A 134 -6.08 8.73 -6.83
CA LEU A 134 -7.26 7.98 -7.25
C LEU A 134 -8.49 8.27 -6.37
N ILE A 135 -8.29 8.46 -5.06
CA ILE A 135 -9.37 8.85 -4.15
C ILE A 135 -9.90 10.25 -4.48
N LEU A 136 -9.02 11.22 -4.74
CA LEU A 136 -9.39 12.56 -5.20
C LEU A 136 -10.10 12.51 -6.55
N GLY A 137 -9.60 11.66 -7.46
CA GLY A 137 -10.26 11.36 -8.73
C GLY A 137 -11.73 10.94 -8.54
N ALA A 138 -12.00 10.08 -7.56
CA ALA A 138 -13.37 9.66 -7.24
C ALA A 138 -14.29 10.83 -6.81
N GLY A 139 -13.72 11.89 -6.23
CA GLY A 139 -14.45 13.12 -5.91
C GLY A 139 -14.97 13.88 -7.14
N PHE A 140 -14.48 13.60 -8.35
CA PHE A 140 -15.05 14.17 -9.59
C PHE A 140 -16.30 13.42 -10.07
N VAL A 141 -16.54 12.20 -9.56
CA VAL A 141 -17.67 11.33 -9.92
C VAL A 141 -18.87 11.52 -8.99
N THR A 142 -18.66 12.14 -7.83
CA THR A 142 -19.72 12.39 -6.83
C THR A 142 -20.75 13.40 -7.32
N THR A 143 -21.98 13.26 -6.82
CA THR A 143 -23.08 14.17 -7.13
C THR A 143 -23.24 15.28 -6.09
N SER A 144 -22.90 15.03 -4.82
CA SER A 144 -23.04 16.04 -3.76
C SER A 144 -21.95 17.11 -3.83
N ALA A 145 -22.29 18.33 -3.40
CA ALA A 145 -21.32 19.40 -3.15
C ALA A 145 -20.26 19.03 -2.10
N LEU A 146 -20.55 18.05 -1.23
CA LEU A 146 -19.60 17.55 -0.24
C LEU A 146 -18.65 16.47 -0.79
N GLY A 147 -18.87 15.98 -2.01
CA GLY A 147 -18.16 14.81 -2.54
C GLY A 147 -16.65 14.99 -2.64
N MET A 148 -16.18 16.14 -3.13
CA MET A 148 -14.75 16.45 -3.16
C MET A 148 -14.14 16.59 -1.75
N THR A 149 -14.89 17.17 -0.80
CA THR A 149 -14.48 17.25 0.61
C THR A 149 -14.32 15.86 1.22
N LEU A 150 -15.27 14.95 0.98
CA LEU A 150 -15.18 13.56 1.41
C LEU A 150 -13.96 12.85 0.81
N ALA A 151 -13.67 13.09 -0.47
CA ALA A 151 -12.49 12.55 -1.15
C ALA A 151 -11.19 13.03 -0.49
N TRP A 152 -11.06 14.33 -0.19
CA TRP A 152 -9.91 14.88 0.55
C TRP A 152 -9.72 14.26 1.93
N LEU A 153 -10.82 14.12 2.70
CA LEU A 153 -10.77 13.47 4.01
C LEU A 153 -10.32 12.01 3.91
N CYS A 154 -10.85 11.27 2.93
CA CYS A 154 -10.44 9.89 2.68
C CYS A 154 -8.97 9.79 2.25
N ALA A 155 -8.51 10.69 1.38
CA ALA A 155 -7.13 10.73 0.92
C ALA A 155 -6.15 10.99 2.08
N LEU A 156 -6.45 11.99 2.92
CA LEU A 156 -5.65 12.30 4.10
C LEU A 156 -5.60 11.13 5.08
N LEU A 157 -6.75 10.51 5.37
CA LEU A 157 -6.81 9.35 6.26
C LEU A 157 -6.12 8.13 5.65
N ALA A 158 -6.18 7.94 4.33
CA ALA A 158 -5.45 6.85 3.67
C ALA A 158 -3.94 7.00 3.87
N VAL A 159 -3.40 8.21 3.74
CA VAL A 159 -1.99 8.50 4.06
C VAL A 159 -1.73 8.28 5.56
N LEU A 160 -2.61 8.76 6.44
CA LEU A 160 -2.48 8.57 7.89
C LEU A 160 -2.44 7.08 8.29
N THR A 161 -3.25 6.21 7.68
CA THR A 161 -3.19 4.76 7.94
C THR A 161 -1.82 4.17 7.60
N ALA A 162 -1.17 4.66 6.55
CA ALA A 162 0.16 4.23 6.15
C ALA A 162 1.23 4.80 7.09
N TYR A 163 1.09 6.07 7.49
CA TYR A 163 1.98 6.73 8.45
C TYR A 163 1.97 6.03 9.81
N ILE A 164 0.80 5.73 10.38
CA ILE A 164 0.68 5.04 11.68
C ILE A 164 1.38 3.69 11.66
N ARG A 165 1.31 2.96 10.54
CA ARG A 165 2.05 1.69 10.37
C ARG A 165 3.56 1.92 10.44
N VAL A 166 4.07 2.92 9.70
CA VAL A 166 5.51 3.25 9.72
C VAL A 166 5.94 3.71 11.11
N LEU A 167 5.12 4.54 11.77
CA LEU A 167 5.36 4.98 13.14
C LEU A 167 5.45 3.80 14.10
N GLY A 168 4.48 2.87 14.07
CA GLY A 168 4.47 1.66 14.90
C GLY A 168 5.72 0.81 14.73
N VAL A 169 6.20 0.65 13.49
CA VAL A 169 7.48 -0.03 13.21
C VAL A 169 8.67 0.76 13.77
N SER A 170 8.70 2.08 13.58
CA SER A 170 9.81 2.93 14.01
C SER A 170 10.02 2.97 15.54
N ILE A 171 8.97 2.72 16.31
CA ILE A 171 9.03 2.63 17.78
C ILE A 171 9.24 1.20 18.28
N GLY A 172 9.53 0.24 17.38
CA GLY A 172 9.92 -1.13 17.73
C GLY A 172 8.78 -2.15 17.76
N GLY A 173 7.62 -1.80 17.20
CA GLY A 173 6.53 -2.74 16.90
C GLY A 173 6.68 -3.42 15.53
N GLU A 174 5.73 -4.27 15.19
CA GLU A 174 5.66 -4.94 13.89
C GLU A 174 4.74 -4.18 12.92
N ALA A 175 4.92 -4.39 11.61
CA ALA A 175 4.07 -3.75 10.62
C ALA A 175 2.61 -4.21 10.71
N ASP A 176 1.73 -3.32 11.16
CA ASP A 176 0.30 -3.59 11.26
C ASP A 176 -0.43 -3.35 9.92
N PHE A 177 -1.00 -4.41 9.37
CA PHE A 177 -1.80 -4.41 8.15
C PHE A 177 -3.31 -4.50 8.37
N GLN A 178 -3.76 -4.60 9.63
CA GLN A 178 -5.16 -4.78 9.97
C GLN A 178 -6.00 -3.53 9.68
N GLY A 179 -7.32 -3.74 9.72
CA GLY A 179 -8.35 -2.73 9.59
C GLY A 179 -9.30 -2.98 8.40
N PRO A 180 -10.59 -2.63 8.53
CA PRO A 180 -11.60 -2.91 7.52
C PRO A 180 -11.35 -2.18 6.20
N MET A 181 -10.55 -1.11 6.22
CA MET A 181 -10.28 -0.25 5.07
C MET A 181 -8.78 -0.09 4.82
N ALA A 182 -8.05 -1.21 4.93
CA ALA A 182 -6.70 -1.33 4.42
C ALA A 182 -6.63 -1.05 2.90
N LYS A 183 -5.41 -0.79 2.40
CA LYS A 183 -5.16 -0.38 1.01
C LYS A 183 -5.89 -1.19 -0.05
N GLN A 184 -5.84 -2.52 0.03
CA GLN A 184 -6.44 -3.39 -0.99
C GLN A 184 -7.98 -3.27 -0.99
N HIS A 185 -8.60 -3.18 0.19
CA HIS A 185 -10.05 -2.98 0.32
C HIS A 185 -10.48 -1.64 -0.27
N ARG A 186 -9.71 -0.56 -0.05
CA ARG A 186 -10.00 0.77 -0.62
C ARG A 186 -9.98 0.77 -2.14
N MET A 187 -8.97 0.14 -2.73
CA MET A 187 -8.82 0.11 -4.19
C MET A 187 -9.84 -0.82 -4.84
N ALA A 188 -10.17 -1.94 -4.19
CA ALA A 188 -11.26 -2.81 -4.61
C ALA A 188 -12.60 -2.08 -4.56
N LEU A 189 -12.89 -1.37 -3.46
CA LEU A 189 -14.10 -0.58 -3.29
C LEU A 189 -14.25 0.47 -4.41
N LEU A 190 -13.22 1.28 -4.69
CA LEU A 190 -13.26 2.24 -5.80
C LEU A 190 -13.48 1.57 -7.15
N THR A 191 -12.74 0.48 -7.43
CA THR A 191 -12.85 -0.23 -8.71
C THR A 191 -14.26 -0.76 -8.91
N LEU A 192 -14.82 -1.42 -7.90
CA LEU A 192 -16.18 -1.98 -7.96
C LEU A 192 -17.23 -0.89 -8.11
N SER A 193 -17.11 0.22 -7.39
CA SER A 193 -18.04 1.34 -7.51
C SER A 193 -18.00 1.98 -8.88
N LEU A 194 -16.81 2.18 -9.47
CA LEU A 194 -16.68 2.71 -10.84
C LEU A 194 -17.34 1.79 -11.88
N LEU A 195 -17.08 0.48 -11.79
CA LEU A 195 -17.69 -0.49 -12.71
C LEU A 195 -19.20 -0.60 -12.49
N PHE A 196 -19.66 -0.50 -11.26
CA PHE A 196 -21.08 -0.51 -10.94
C PHE A 196 -21.78 0.73 -11.52
N ILE A 197 -21.22 1.93 -11.34
CA ILE A 197 -21.76 3.16 -11.95
C ILE A 197 -21.74 3.06 -13.48
N ALA A 198 -20.69 2.49 -14.07
CA ALA A 198 -20.63 2.26 -15.52
C ALA A 198 -21.74 1.32 -15.99
N ALA A 199 -22.02 0.23 -15.26
CA ALA A 199 -23.10 -0.70 -15.57
C ALA A 199 -24.48 -0.03 -15.42
N LEU A 200 -24.67 0.79 -14.38
CA LEU A 200 -25.90 1.54 -14.17
C LEU A 200 -26.18 2.53 -15.31
N SER A 201 -25.13 3.13 -15.90
CA SER A 201 -25.29 4.06 -17.03
C SER A 201 -25.82 3.41 -18.33
N LEU A 202 -25.99 2.09 -18.37
CA LEU A 202 -26.63 1.38 -19.49
C LEU A 202 -28.16 1.38 -19.41
N PHE A 203 -28.74 1.87 -18.32
CA PHE A 203 -30.17 1.91 -18.09
C PHE A 203 -30.66 3.35 -18.11
N ASP A 204 -31.68 3.65 -18.93
CA ASP A 204 -32.17 5.03 -19.14
C ASP A 204 -32.95 5.59 -17.94
N GLU A 205 -33.68 4.74 -17.21
CA GLU A 205 -34.59 5.16 -16.13
C GLU A 205 -34.18 4.50 -14.81
N LEU A 206 -33.22 5.10 -14.10
CA LEU A 206 -32.80 4.66 -12.77
C LEU A 206 -33.28 5.63 -11.68
N PRO A 207 -33.65 5.10 -10.49
CA PRO A 207 -33.91 5.94 -9.33
C PRO A 207 -32.76 6.90 -9.02
N THR A 208 -33.08 8.15 -8.69
CA THR A 208 -32.12 9.23 -8.46
C THR A 208 -31.11 8.94 -7.35
N PHE A 209 -31.44 8.05 -6.40
CA PHE A 209 -30.51 7.67 -5.34
C PHE A 209 -29.24 6.99 -5.88
N PHE A 210 -29.30 6.32 -7.04
CA PHE A 210 -28.12 5.71 -7.66
C PHE A 210 -27.09 6.74 -8.14
N ALA A 211 -27.48 8.00 -8.38
CA ALA A 211 -26.54 9.08 -8.69
C ALA A 211 -25.56 9.35 -7.53
N TYR A 212 -25.94 9.03 -6.29
CA TYR A 212 -25.12 9.20 -5.08
C TYR A 212 -24.26 7.98 -4.73
N THR A 213 -24.10 7.03 -5.67
CA THR A 213 -23.32 5.81 -5.45
C THR A 213 -21.86 6.11 -5.06
N MET A 214 -21.22 7.09 -5.71
CA MET A 214 -19.85 7.45 -5.36
C MET A 214 -19.77 8.17 -4.01
N ASP A 215 -20.74 9.03 -3.70
CA ASP A 215 -20.84 9.68 -2.39
C ASP A 215 -20.94 8.64 -1.26
N LEU A 216 -21.82 7.64 -1.42
CA LEU A 216 -21.95 6.52 -0.48
C LEU A 216 -20.64 5.72 -0.38
N THR A 217 -19.97 5.49 -1.52
CA THR A 217 -18.67 4.80 -1.57
C THR A 217 -17.63 5.53 -0.72
N LEU A 218 -17.53 6.86 -0.86
CA LEU A 218 -16.59 7.67 -0.08
C LEU A 218 -16.98 7.73 1.40
N ILE A 219 -18.27 7.76 1.76
CA ILE A 219 -18.72 7.67 3.16
C ILE A 219 -18.32 6.33 3.78
N VAL A 220 -18.57 5.22 3.08
CA VAL A 220 -18.16 3.88 3.54
C VAL A 220 -16.64 3.80 3.68
N MET A 221 -15.90 4.36 2.72
CA MET A 221 -14.44 4.45 2.80
C MET A 221 -13.98 5.26 4.02
N LEU A 222 -14.60 6.42 4.26
CA LEU A 222 -14.28 7.31 5.37
C LEU A 222 -14.45 6.59 6.72
N ILE A 223 -15.61 5.98 6.94
CA ILE A 223 -15.90 5.22 8.17
C ILE A 223 -14.88 4.11 8.35
N GLY A 224 -14.63 3.33 7.29
CA GLY A 224 -13.66 2.25 7.34
C GLY A 224 -12.23 2.72 7.62
N LEU A 225 -11.83 3.87 7.08
CA LEU A 225 -10.53 4.49 7.30
C LEU A 225 -10.37 4.93 8.76
N VAL A 226 -11.37 5.60 9.34
CA VAL A 226 -11.39 5.99 10.75
C VAL A 226 -11.26 4.75 11.65
N LEU A 227 -12.05 3.71 11.39
CA LEU A 227 -11.95 2.45 12.13
C LEU A 227 -10.57 1.79 11.98
N THR A 228 -9.94 1.89 10.82
CA THR A 228 -8.59 1.37 10.56
C THR A 228 -7.54 2.14 11.36
N VAL A 229 -7.61 3.48 11.36
CA VAL A 229 -6.74 4.34 12.17
C VAL A 229 -6.86 3.99 13.64
N TRP A 230 -8.08 3.92 14.16
CA TRP A 230 -8.35 3.60 15.56
C TRP A 230 -7.77 2.24 15.96
N ARG A 231 -8.04 1.19 15.19
CA ARG A 231 -7.56 -0.17 15.49
C ARG A 231 -6.04 -0.27 15.51
N ARG A 232 -5.35 0.40 14.57
CA ARG A 232 -3.88 0.41 14.52
C ARG A 232 -3.28 1.15 15.70
N LEU A 233 -3.83 2.30 16.07
CA LEU A 233 -3.37 3.05 17.24
C LEU A 233 -3.55 2.25 18.54
N GLN A 234 -4.72 1.62 18.69
CA GLN A 234 -4.99 0.75 19.85
C GLN A 234 -4.01 -0.43 19.93
N HIS A 235 -3.73 -1.09 18.80
CA HIS A 235 -2.80 -2.20 18.77
C HIS A 235 -1.37 -1.78 19.12
N ILE A 236 -0.90 -0.64 18.57
CA ILE A 236 0.39 -0.05 18.91
C ILE A 236 0.46 0.28 20.40
N TYR A 237 -0.56 0.94 20.94
CA TYR A 237 -0.60 1.30 22.37
C TYR A 237 -0.53 0.07 23.27
N GLN A 238 -1.36 -0.95 23.01
CA GLN A 238 -1.39 -2.19 23.80
C GLN A 238 -0.05 -2.94 23.76
N PHE A 239 0.59 -2.99 22.58
CA PHE A 239 1.90 -3.60 22.42
C PHE A 239 2.97 -2.94 23.32
N HIS A 240 2.97 -1.61 23.38
CA HIS A 240 3.92 -0.87 24.22
C HIS A 240 3.57 -0.94 25.71
N ALA A 241 2.30 -0.88 26.07
CA ALA A 241 1.85 -1.02 27.45
C ALA A 241 2.26 -2.40 28.03
N ALA A 242 2.07 -3.48 27.26
CA ALA A 242 2.47 -4.82 27.67
C ALA A 242 3.99 -4.96 27.87
N ARG A 243 4.80 -4.29 27.04
CA ARG A 243 6.27 -4.26 27.21
C ARG A 243 6.69 -3.55 28.49
N ALA A 244 6.10 -2.40 28.80
CA ALA A 244 6.40 -1.66 30.02
C ALA A 244 6.10 -2.48 31.30
N SER A 245 4.95 -3.18 31.34
CA SER A 245 4.62 -4.05 32.47
C SER A 245 5.58 -5.24 32.63
N SER A 246 6.15 -5.75 31.53
CA SER A 246 7.08 -6.89 31.58
C SER A 246 8.49 -6.50 32.05
N SER A 247 8.93 -5.26 31.81
CA SER A 247 10.21 -4.76 32.31
C SER A 247 10.19 -4.50 33.81
N ASP A 248 9.08 -4.03 34.36
CA ASP A 248 8.93 -3.77 35.80
C ASP A 248 8.96 -5.06 36.64
N HIS A 249 8.52 -6.18 36.08
CA HIS A 249 8.57 -7.49 36.75
C HIS A 249 9.91 -8.22 36.67
N GLN A 250 10.82 -7.82 35.77
CA GLN A 250 12.17 -8.41 35.67
C GLN A 250 13.23 -7.59 36.40
N GLY A 251 12.91 -6.36 36.82
CA GLY A 251 13.80 -5.46 37.57
C GLY A 251 13.65 -5.53 39.09
N ASN A 252 12.84 -6.46 39.61
CA ASN A 252 12.55 -6.67 41.03
C ASN A 252 12.88 -8.11 41.42
#